data_AF-A0A1C4F7H9-F1
#
_entry.id   AF-A0A1C4F7H9-F1
#
_cell.length_a   1.000
_cell.length_b   1.000
_cell.length_c   1.000
_cell.angle_alpha   90.00
_cell.angle_beta   90.00
_cell.angle_gamma   90.00
#
_symmetry.space_group_name_H-M   'P 1'
#
loop_
_entity.id
_entity.type
_entity.pdbx_description
1 polymer ?
#
loop_
_entity_poly.entity_id
_entity_poly.type
_entity_poly.pdbx_seq_one_letter_code
_entity_poly.pdbx_strand_id
1 'polypeptide(L)'
;MLETIILFLISVFIFIYQPFVGALLIPTPVRIGIMVLLLAFFITLSIRKRSILIFLVAMVPLTLLFAGNWYLNSPASLPDIAYVIAFIILAVCLLKCMERMPQLGFALSRYMLVLVLLISVWAIMCFAAFNLSLVPFRPVNLGGFAYYDYYYNPLLGYIDPRQYESGIVGRVAGFMFEPSFMGWFLTTNFFLLDNYFRKRGASFIIAKFVVFGGVASTVSIGALAVLILISGLNLGFILMKKMGFRARVINIVTWIFIIGLPLAYLLVPKDDIGDKMGKSSLGDREGRMQSTLLILATSGIKDIVLGHSPGYIEKMGFEKGESNQYMKLTAEEGAVLLFLVFGFIVYCSRTNRNYLLSNLIFLNSVVIIWTPLFVVNLVVCKWMEIRRRQLEQNIIEEDIV
;
A
#
# COMPACT_ATOMS: atom_id res chain seq x y z
N MET A 1 -26.46 12.77 2.96
CA MET A 1 -27.06 11.41 2.82
C MET A 1 -26.32 10.63 1.74
N LEU A 2 -26.11 11.23 0.56
CA LEU A 2 -25.32 10.64 -0.53
C LEU A 2 -23.87 10.31 -0.09
N GLU A 3 -23.25 11.17 0.72
CA GLU A 3 -21.89 10.98 1.24
C GLU A 3 -21.77 9.71 2.09
N THR A 4 -22.77 9.45 2.93
CA THR A 4 -22.84 8.26 3.79
C THR A 4 -23.00 6.99 2.97
N ILE A 5 -23.82 7.03 1.93
CA ILE A 5 -24.00 5.91 1.00
C ILE A 5 -22.69 5.63 0.25
N ILE A 6 -22.04 6.67 -0.27
CA ILE A 6 -20.75 6.53 -0.95
C ILE A 6 -19.70 5.96 0.01
N LEU A 7 -19.64 6.46 1.24
CA LEU A 7 -18.70 5.98 2.24
C LEU A 7 -18.93 4.50 2.53
N PHE A 8 -20.18 4.09 2.74
CA PHE A 8 -20.55 2.69 2.93
C PHE A 8 -20.12 1.81 1.75
N LEU A 9 -20.38 2.24 0.51
CA LEU A 9 -19.99 1.49 -0.68
C LEU A 9 -18.47 1.37 -0.81
N ILE A 10 -17.72 2.45 -0.53
CA ILE A 10 -16.25 2.41 -0.49
C ILE A 10 -15.75 1.46 0.61
N SER A 11 -16.37 1.49 1.80
CA SER A 11 -16.02 0.59 2.90
C SER A 11 -16.21 -0.87 2.51
N VAL A 12 -17.39 -1.23 1.97
CA VAL A 12 -17.68 -2.57 1.48
C VAL A 12 -16.66 -2.95 0.40
N PHE A 13 -16.41 -2.06 -0.55
CA PHE A 13 -15.44 -2.29 -1.62
C PHE A 13 -14.03 -2.54 -1.11
N ILE A 14 -13.58 -1.86 -0.05
CA ILE A 14 -12.29 -2.12 0.60
C ILE A 14 -12.25 -3.52 1.21
N PHE A 15 -13.27 -3.92 1.97
CA PHE A 15 -13.25 -5.16 2.76
C PHE A 15 -13.50 -6.44 1.95
N ILE A 16 -14.14 -6.36 0.79
CA ILE A 16 -14.38 -7.52 -0.09
C ILE A 16 -13.22 -7.80 -1.05
N TYR A 17 -12.16 -6.99 -1.03
CA TYR A 17 -10.99 -7.16 -1.89
C TYR A 17 -9.74 -7.47 -1.07
N GLN A 18 -8.72 -8.02 -1.75
CA GLN A 18 -7.39 -8.13 -1.17
C GLN A 18 -6.93 -6.74 -0.71
N PRO A 19 -6.27 -6.62 0.46
CA PRO A 19 -5.68 -7.72 1.24
C PRO A 19 -6.60 -8.32 2.32
N PHE A 20 -7.90 -8.03 2.36
CA PHE A 20 -8.79 -8.56 3.39
C PHE A 20 -9.30 -9.96 3.08
N VAL A 21 -9.46 -10.79 4.10
CA VAL A 21 -9.96 -12.17 3.98
C VAL A 21 -11.40 -12.23 3.45
N GLY A 22 -12.16 -11.13 3.52
CA GLY A 22 -13.45 -10.99 2.84
C GLY A 22 -13.40 -11.28 1.34
N ALA A 23 -12.23 -11.13 0.70
CA ALA A 23 -11.99 -11.52 -0.68
C ALA A 23 -12.14 -13.01 -0.97
N LEU A 24 -11.98 -13.89 0.04
CA LEU A 24 -12.26 -15.33 -0.11
C LEU A 24 -13.75 -15.65 0.01
N LEU A 25 -14.51 -14.81 0.73
CA LEU A 25 -15.92 -15.04 1.02
C LEU A 25 -16.83 -14.56 -0.11
N ILE A 26 -16.41 -13.53 -0.85
CA ILE A 26 -17.21 -12.94 -1.92
C ILE A 26 -16.67 -13.39 -3.29
N PRO A 27 -17.49 -14.05 -4.13
CA PRO A 27 -17.08 -14.50 -5.45
C PRO A 27 -16.54 -13.36 -6.32
N THR A 28 -15.50 -13.64 -7.12
CA THR A 28 -14.89 -12.67 -8.06
C THR A 28 -15.92 -11.95 -8.95
N PRO A 29 -16.93 -12.61 -9.56
CA PRO A 29 -17.92 -11.91 -10.39
C PRO A 29 -18.70 -10.83 -9.64
N VAL A 30 -19.05 -11.07 -8.38
CA VAL A 30 -19.76 -10.08 -7.54
C VAL A 30 -18.86 -8.88 -7.25
N ARG A 31 -17.60 -9.15 -6.92
CA ARG A 31 -16.59 -8.10 -6.68
C ARG A 31 -16.41 -7.23 -7.93
N ILE A 32 -16.21 -7.84 -9.10
CA ILE A 32 -16.15 -7.14 -10.40
C ILE A 32 -17.38 -6.27 -10.61
N GLY A 33 -18.59 -6.81 -10.38
CA GLY A 33 -19.83 -6.06 -10.53
C GLY A 33 -19.88 -4.80 -9.66
N ILE A 34 -19.44 -4.90 -8.39
CA ILE A 34 -19.35 -3.75 -7.48
C ILE A 34 -18.32 -2.73 -7.98
N MET A 35 -17.16 -3.18 -8.46
CA MET A 35 -16.15 -2.29 -9.04
C MET A 35 -16.69 -1.52 -10.24
N VAL A 36 -17.36 -2.20 -11.17
CA VAL A 36 -17.95 -1.59 -12.38
C VAL A 36 -19.04 -0.59 -11.99
N LEU A 37 -19.89 -0.93 -11.02
CA LEU A 37 -20.93 -0.03 -10.52
C LEU A 37 -20.34 1.25 -9.90
N LEU A 38 -19.31 1.10 -9.05
CA LEU A 38 -18.61 2.24 -8.48
C LEU A 38 -17.92 3.09 -9.55
N LEU A 39 -17.27 2.45 -10.51
CA LEU A 39 -16.60 3.11 -11.62
C LEU A 39 -17.59 3.94 -12.44
N ALA A 40 -18.70 3.33 -12.87
CA ALA A 40 -19.76 4.00 -13.62
C ALA A 40 -20.32 5.20 -12.83
N PHE A 41 -20.62 5.01 -11.54
CA PHE A 41 -21.11 6.06 -10.66
C PHE A 41 -20.14 7.25 -10.59
N PHE A 42 -18.85 7.02 -10.29
CA PHE A 42 -17.87 8.10 -10.16
C PHE A 42 -17.52 8.75 -11.50
N ILE A 43 -17.54 8.01 -12.62
CA ILE A 43 -17.38 8.58 -13.96
C ILE A 43 -18.54 9.53 -14.24
N THR A 44 -19.80 9.11 -14.03
CA THR A 44 -20.98 9.95 -14.28
C THR A 44 -20.94 11.25 -13.46
N LEU A 45 -20.51 11.16 -12.20
CA LEU A 45 -20.32 12.37 -11.38
C LEU A 45 -19.15 13.23 -11.88
N SER A 46 -18.07 12.65 -12.40
CA SER A 46 -16.84 13.35 -12.77
C SER A 46 -16.81 13.89 -14.21
N ILE A 47 -17.57 13.31 -15.14
CA ILE A 47 -17.44 13.54 -16.59
C ILE A 47 -17.77 14.98 -17.01
N ARG A 48 -18.53 15.72 -16.20
CA ARG A 48 -18.87 17.13 -16.46
C ARG A 48 -17.65 18.07 -16.53
N LYS A 49 -16.44 17.65 -16.11
CA LYS A 49 -15.21 18.43 -16.25
C LYS A 49 -14.46 18.00 -17.51
N ARG A 50 -14.15 18.97 -18.39
CA ARG A 50 -13.39 18.75 -19.63
C ARG A 50 -12.06 18.01 -19.38
N SER A 51 -11.37 18.29 -18.27
CA SER A 51 -10.12 17.60 -17.91
C SER A 51 -10.31 16.09 -17.69
N ILE A 52 -11.47 15.68 -17.15
CA ILE A 52 -11.78 14.26 -16.92
C ILE A 52 -12.16 13.59 -18.22
N LEU A 53 -12.93 14.26 -19.07
CA LEU A 53 -13.23 13.76 -20.41
C LEU A 53 -11.94 13.51 -21.21
N ILE A 54 -11.01 14.47 -21.21
CA ILE A 54 -9.70 14.31 -21.87
C ILE A 54 -8.93 13.13 -21.28
N PHE A 55 -8.88 13.01 -19.94
CA PHE A 55 -8.22 11.87 -19.28
C PHE A 55 -8.84 10.53 -19.70
N LEU A 56 -10.17 10.40 -19.66
CA LEU A 56 -10.87 9.17 -20.05
C LEU A 56 -10.60 8.83 -21.52
N VAL A 57 -10.69 9.82 -22.42
CA VAL A 57 -10.38 9.63 -23.85
C VAL A 57 -8.93 9.18 -24.05
N ALA A 58 -7.98 9.74 -23.29
CA ALA A 58 -6.58 9.32 -23.34
C ALA A 58 -6.33 7.90 -22.78
N MET A 59 -7.17 7.43 -21.85
CA MET A 59 -7.09 6.07 -21.31
C MET A 59 -7.62 5.02 -22.28
N VAL A 60 -8.52 5.35 -23.22
CA VAL A 60 -9.05 4.41 -24.22
C VAL A 60 -7.95 3.79 -25.09
N PRO A 61 -7.10 4.54 -25.81
CA PRO A 61 -6.07 3.96 -26.66
C PRO A 61 -5.04 3.17 -25.84
N LEU A 62 -4.72 3.62 -24.63
CA LEU A 62 -3.84 2.90 -23.71
C LEU A 62 -4.45 1.54 -23.34
N THR A 63 -5.73 1.52 -23.00
CA THR A 63 -6.47 0.28 -22.68
C THR A 63 -6.50 -0.67 -23.86
N LEU A 64 -6.77 -0.18 -25.06
CA LEU A 64 -6.78 -0.98 -26.29
C LEU A 64 -5.39 -1.54 -26.62
N LEU A 65 -4.33 -0.74 -26.45
CA LEU A 65 -2.95 -1.16 -26.69
C LEU A 65 -2.55 -2.29 -25.75
N PHE A 66 -2.78 -2.13 -24.44
CA PHE A 66 -2.46 -3.15 -23.45
C PHE A 66 -3.34 -4.39 -23.60
N ALA A 67 -4.64 -4.22 -23.79
CA ALA A 67 -5.55 -5.34 -24.02
C ALA A 67 -5.16 -6.14 -25.28
N GLY A 68 -4.80 -5.46 -26.37
CA GLY A 68 -4.32 -6.10 -27.59
C GLY A 68 -2.98 -6.79 -27.41
N ASN A 69 -1.99 -6.13 -26.80
CA ASN A 69 -0.67 -6.72 -26.53
C ASN A 69 -0.78 -7.97 -25.66
N TRP A 70 -1.51 -7.86 -24.55
CA TRP A 70 -1.67 -8.97 -23.62
C TRP A 70 -2.57 -10.06 -24.19
N TYR A 71 -3.61 -9.77 -24.98
CA TYR A 71 -4.38 -10.81 -25.66
C TYR A 71 -3.49 -11.67 -26.58
N LEU A 72 -2.53 -11.05 -27.27
CA LEU A 72 -1.61 -11.75 -28.18
C LEU A 72 -0.51 -12.52 -27.43
N ASN A 73 -0.07 -12.02 -26.29
CA ASN A 73 1.07 -12.57 -25.55
C ASN A 73 0.65 -13.46 -24.35
N SER A 74 -0.63 -13.48 -23.96
CA SER A 74 -1.05 -14.02 -22.67
C SER A 74 -1.78 -15.37 -22.75
N PRO A 75 -1.38 -16.35 -21.91
CA PRO A 75 -2.22 -17.47 -21.49
C PRO A 75 -3.14 -17.12 -20.28
N ALA A 76 -3.26 -15.85 -19.88
CA ALA A 76 -4.07 -15.35 -18.77
C ALA A 76 -5.38 -14.70 -19.22
N SER A 77 -6.33 -14.62 -18.29
CA SER A 77 -7.67 -14.17 -18.59
C SER A 77 -7.73 -12.64 -18.67
N LEU A 78 -8.40 -12.10 -19.70
CA LEU A 78 -8.76 -10.69 -19.88
C LEU A 78 -9.24 -9.91 -18.62
N PRO A 79 -9.87 -10.53 -17.60
CA PRO A 79 -10.31 -9.86 -16.38
C PRO A 79 -9.22 -9.16 -15.55
N ASP A 80 -8.01 -9.72 -15.40
CA ASP A 80 -6.97 -9.16 -14.51
C ASP A 80 -6.41 -7.83 -15.06
N ILE A 81 -6.40 -7.71 -16.39
CA ILE A 81 -6.03 -6.54 -17.18
C ILE A 81 -7.02 -5.38 -16.95
N ALA A 82 -8.31 -5.68 -17.06
CA ALA A 82 -9.37 -4.70 -16.85
C ALA A 82 -9.37 -4.17 -15.42
N TYR A 83 -8.97 -5.02 -14.46
CA TYR A 83 -8.89 -4.67 -13.04
C TYR A 83 -7.91 -3.53 -12.76
N VAL A 84 -6.69 -3.65 -13.26
CA VAL A 84 -5.62 -2.67 -13.09
C VAL A 84 -6.06 -1.28 -13.58
N ILE A 85 -6.55 -1.21 -14.81
CA ILE A 85 -6.97 0.04 -15.45
C ILE A 85 -8.18 0.64 -14.74
N ALA A 86 -9.16 -0.19 -14.34
CA ALA A 86 -10.34 0.25 -13.62
C ALA A 86 -9.97 0.92 -12.28
N PHE A 87 -8.97 0.42 -11.56
CA PHE A 87 -8.51 1.05 -10.32
C PHE A 87 -7.92 2.43 -10.54
N ILE A 88 -7.14 2.64 -11.60
CA ILE A 88 -6.57 3.95 -11.93
C ILE A 88 -7.70 4.95 -12.22
N ILE A 89 -8.65 4.56 -13.07
CA ILE A 89 -9.78 5.43 -13.45
C ILE A 89 -10.64 5.74 -12.21
N LEU A 90 -10.92 4.74 -11.38
CA LEU A 90 -11.66 4.90 -10.13
C LEU A 90 -10.99 5.91 -9.21
N ALA A 91 -9.66 5.82 -9.05
CA ALA A 91 -8.89 6.71 -8.18
C ALA A 91 -9.00 8.19 -8.60
N VAL A 92 -8.81 8.45 -9.89
CA VAL A 92 -8.88 9.81 -10.46
C VAL A 92 -10.29 10.37 -10.37
N CYS A 93 -11.31 9.57 -10.68
CA CYS A 93 -12.70 9.99 -10.59
C CYS A 93 -13.14 10.24 -9.14
N LEU A 94 -12.74 9.38 -8.20
CA LEU A 94 -13.01 9.57 -6.77
C LEU A 94 -12.40 10.87 -6.25
N LEU A 95 -11.12 11.13 -6.54
CA LEU A 95 -10.45 12.37 -6.13
C LEU A 95 -11.19 13.60 -6.66
N LYS A 96 -11.66 13.54 -7.90
CA LYS A 96 -12.36 14.65 -8.56
C LYS A 96 -13.78 14.84 -8.03
N CYS A 97 -14.43 13.77 -7.60
CA CYS A 97 -15.68 13.85 -6.85
C CYS A 97 -15.45 14.51 -5.48
N MET A 98 -14.40 14.15 -4.76
CA MET A 98 -14.05 14.78 -3.47
C MET A 98 -13.75 16.28 -3.62
N GLU A 99 -13.09 16.70 -4.71
CA GLU A 99 -12.90 18.13 -5.03
C GLU A 99 -14.23 18.88 -5.23
N ARG A 100 -15.27 18.23 -5.76
CA ARG A 100 -16.59 18.84 -5.97
C ARG A 100 -17.50 18.74 -4.77
N MET A 101 -17.33 17.69 -3.97
CA MET A 101 -18.08 17.42 -2.76
C MET A 101 -17.11 17.34 -1.58
N PRO A 102 -16.63 18.50 -1.05
CA PRO A 102 -15.65 18.52 0.03
C PRO A 102 -16.08 17.73 1.28
N GLN A 103 -17.38 17.67 1.53
CA GLN A 103 -17.96 16.88 2.63
C GLN A 103 -17.65 15.38 2.50
N LEU A 104 -17.70 14.82 1.30
CA LEU A 104 -17.28 13.44 1.03
C LEU A 104 -15.80 13.27 1.34
N GLY A 105 -14.96 14.23 0.92
CA GLY A 105 -13.53 14.20 1.20
C GLY A 105 -13.23 14.22 2.71
N PHE A 106 -13.95 15.03 3.48
CA PHE A 106 -13.85 15.03 4.94
C PHE A 106 -14.33 13.75 5.59
N ALA A 107 -15.47 13.22 5.15
CA ALA A 107 -16.02 11.96 5.65
C ALA A 107 -15.04 10.81 5.41
N LEU A 108 -14.49 10.70 4.19
CA LEU A 108 -13.55 9.65 3.83
C LEU A 108 -12.22 9.77 4.59
N SER A 109 -11.72 10.99 4.79
CA SER A 109 -10.51 11.21 5.61
C SER A 109 -10.73 10.80 7.06
N ARG A 110 -11.86 11.19 7.67
CA ARG A 110 -12.20 10.80 9.03
C ARG A 110 -12.38 9.28 9.16
N TYR A 111 -13.05 8.67 8.19
CA TYR A 111 -13.20 7.22 8.12
C TYR A 111 -11.84 6.52 8.09
N MET A 112 -10.90 6.96 7.24
CA MET A 112 -9.57 6.36 7.18
C MET A 112 -8.79 6.53 8.49
N LEU A 113 -8.88 7.69 9.15
CA LEU A 113 -8.27 7.90 10.46
C LEU A 113 -8.86 6.94 11.52
N VAL A 114 -10.19 6.83 11.57
CA VAL A 114 -10.88 5.92 12.49
C VAL A 114 -10.49 4.47 12.20
N LEU A 115 -10.47 4.07 10.93
CA LEU A 115 -10.07 2.73 10.50
C LEU A 115 -8.64 2.40 10.95
N VAL A 116 -7.69 3.33 10.75
CA VAL A 116 -6.29 3.16 11.19
C VAL A 116 -6.20 2.96 12.70
N LEU A 117 -6.90 3.80 13.48
CA LEU A 117 -6.89 3.70 14.94
C LEU A 117 -7.55 2.41 15.43
N LEU A 118 -8.70 2.04 14.86
CA LEU A 118 -9.41 0.80 15.22
C LEU A 118 -8.57 -0.42 14.90
N ILE A 119 -8.00 -0.51 13.69
CA ILE A 119 -7.12 -1.62 13.30
C ILE A 119 -5.89 -1.69 14.21
N SER A 120 -5.35 -0.54 14.63
CA SER A 120 -4.18 -0.51 15.53
C SER A 120 -4.50 -1.01 16.94
N VAL A 121 -5.61 -0.54 17.54
CA VAL A 121 -6.08 -1.01 18.85
C VAL A 121 -6.38 -2.51 18.78
N TRP A 122 -7.04 -2.94 17.71
CA TRP A 122 -7.34 -4.34 17.48
C TRP A 122 -6.07 -5.19 17.37
N ALA A 123 -5.06 -4.70 16.66
CA ALA A 123 -3.77 -5.36 16.54
C ALA A 123 -3.13 -5.62 17.90
N ILE A 124 -3.10 -4.60 18.74
CA ILE A 124 -2.50 -4.65 20.09
C ILE A 124 -3.25 -5.66 20.96
N MET A 125 -4.59 -5.60 20.95
CA MET A 125 -5.41 -6.54 21.71
C MET A 125 -5.22 -7.98 21.22
N CYS A 126 -5.19 -8.20 19.90
CA CYS A 126 -4.99 -9.52 19.30
C CYS A 126 -3.60 -10.09 19.65
N PHE A 127 -2.56 -9.27 19.54
CA PHE A 127 -1.19 -9.63 19.89
C PHE A 127 -1.09 -10.03 21.36
N ALA A 128 -1.60 -9.20 22.27
CA ALA A 128 -1.59 -9.48 23.70
C ALA A 128 -2.40 -10.74 24.03
N ALA A 129 -3.60 -10.89 23.47
CA ALA A 129 -4.47 -12.02 23.76
C ALA A 129 -3.86 -13.37 23.38
N PHE A 130 -3.18 -13.45 22.24
CA PHE A 130 -2.52 -14.69 21.82
C PHE A 130 -1.21 -14.95 22.55
N ASN A 131 -0.30 -13.96 22.55
CA ASN A 131 1.04 -14.17 23.11
C ASN A 131 1.04 -14.33 24.63
N LEU A 132 0.04 -13.76 25.33
CA LEU A 132 -0.17 -13.96 26.76
C LEU A 132 -1.19 -15.07 27.07
N SER A 133 -1.66 -15.81 26.05
CA SER A 133 -2.61 -16.92 26.19
C SER A 133 -3.91 -16.53 26.93
N LEU A 134 -4.41 -15.31 26.75
CA LEU A 134 -5.61 -14.79 27.42
C LEU A 134 -6.90 -15.34 26.82
N VAL A 135 -6.89 -15.68 25.53
CA VAL A 135 -8.08 -16.11 24.77
C VAL A 135 -7.70 -17.26 23.82
N PRO A 136 -8.56 -18.27 23.62
CA PRO A 136 -8.26 -19.35 22.69
C PRO A 136 -8.25 -18.86 21.22
N PHE A 137 -7.26 -19.33 20.47
CA PHE A 137 -7.21 -19.26 19.02
C PHE A 137 -7.19 -20.69 18.46
N ARG A 138 -7.82 -20.89 17.31
CA ARG A 138 -7.89 -22.20 16.67
C ARG A 138 -7.06 -22.22 15.40
N PRO A 139 -6.31 -23.30 15.11
CA PRO A 139 -5.64 -23.43 13.84
C PRO A 139 -6.67 -23.44 12.70
N VAL A 140 -6.36 -22.74 11.62
CA VAL A 140 -7.18 -22.66 10.41
C VAL A 140 -6.26 -22.66 9.20
N ASN A 141 -6.75 -23.26 8.12
CA ASN A 141 -6.09 -23.21 6.83
C ASN A 141 -6.80 -22.16 5.95
N LEU A 142 -6.07 -21.11 5.56
CA LEU A 142 -6.58 -20.04 4.69
C LEU A 142 -6.44 -20.42 3.20
N GLY A 143 -7.00 -21.56 2.77
CA GLY A 143 -6.99 -21.97 1.36
C GLY A 143 -5.57 -22.17 0.78
N GLY A 144 -5.36 -21.90 -0.52
CA GLY A 144 -4.09 -22.12 -1.25
C GLY A 144 -2.81 -21.47 -0.68
N PHE A 145 -2.88 -20.81 0.48
CA PHE A 145 -1.76 -20.38 1.31
C PHE A 145 -1.33 -21.47 2.32
N ALA A 146 -1.32 -22.74 1.91
CA ALA A 146 -0.99 -23.91 2.74
C ALA A 146 0.45 -23.92 3.32
N TYR A 147 1.22 -22.86 3.10
CA TYR A 147 2.61 -22.71 3.52
C TYR A 147 2.78 -22.01 4.88
N TYR A 148 1.72 -21.43 5.44
CA TYR A 148 1.77 -20.73 6.72
C TYR A 148 0.70 -21.24 7.67
N ASP A 149 1.10 -21.53 8.90
CA ASP A 149 0.16 -21.85 9.97
C ASP A 149 -0.60 -20.58 10.36
N TYR A 150 -1.92 -20.61 10.35
CA TYR A 150 -2.74 -19.51 10.84
C TYR A 150 -3.57 -19.95 12.03
N TYR A 151 -3.66 -19.07 13.01
CA TYR A 151 -4.51 -19.19 14.18
C TYR A 151 -5.59 -18.12 14.11
N TYR A 152 -6.84 -18.51 14.32
CA TYR A 152 -7.98 -17.63 14.18
C TYR A 152 -8.81 -17.55 15.45
N ASN A 153 -9.24 -16.33 15.73
CA ASN A 153 -10.28 -16.02 16.69
C ASN A 153 -11.36 -15.16 16.02
N PRO A 154 -12.66 -15.48 16.15
CA PRO A 154 -13.73 -14.71 15.50
C PRO A 154 -13.77 -13.22 15.85
N LEU A 155 -13.33 -12.84 17.05
CA LEU A 155 -13.34 -11.47 17.54
C LEU A 155 -11.99 -10.76 17.32
N LEU A 156 -10.88 -11.50 17.25
CA LEU A 156 -9.53 -10.94 17.20
C LEU A 156 -8.83 -11.09 15.85
N GLY A 157 -9.37 -11.93 14.97
CA GLY A 157 -8.83 -12.19 13.64
C GLY A 157 -7.75 -13.27 13.62
N TYR A 158 -6.85 -13.14 12.66
CA TYR A 158 -5.80 -14.09 12.32
C TYR A 158 -4.44 -13.70 12.90
N ILE A 159 -3.71 -14.74 13.27
CA ILE A 159 -2.33 -14.69 13.74
C ILE A 159 -1.51 -15.71 12.95
N ASP A 160 -0.34 -15.27 12.51
CA ASP A 160 0.71 -16.06 11.87
C ASP A 160 1.84 -16.24 12.91
N PRO A 161 1.87 -17.35 13.66
CA PRO A 161 2.92 -17.59 14.63
C PRO A 161 4.24 -17.86 13.94
N ARG A 162 5.31 -17.29 14.50
CA ARG A 162 6.67 -17.51 14.00
C ARG A 162 7.60 -17.91 15.12
N GLN A 163 8.46 -18.87 14.81
CA GLN A 163 9.53 -19.30 15.70
C GLN A 163 10.72 -18.35 15.58
N TYR A 164 11.10 -17.78 16.71
CA TYR A 164 12.33 -17.03 16.93
C TYR A 164 13.21 -17.81 17.91
N GLU A 165 14.50 -17.45 18.02
CA GLU A 165 15.40 -18.04 19.03
C GLU A 165 14.84 -17.88 20.46
N SER A 166 14.11 -16.79 20.71
CA SER A 166 13.48 -16.49 22.00
C SER A 166 12.13 -17.19 22.24
N GLY A 167 11.61 -17.94 21.27
CA GLY A 167 10.33 -18.66 21.37
C GLY A 167 9.36 -18.38 20.21
N ILE A 168 8.14 -18.89 20.34
CA ILE A 168 7.06 -18.66 19.36
C ILE A 168 6.40 -17.32 19.65
N VAL A 169 6.33 -16.45 18.66
CA VAL A 169 5.61 -15.17 18.74
C VAL A 169 4.51 -15.13 17.69
N GLY A 170 3.29 -14.85 18.13
CA GLY A 170 2.14 -14.63 17.28
C GLY A 170 2.22 -13.28 16.57
N ARG A 171 2.36 -13.29 15.25
CA ARG A 171 2.38 -12.08 14.41
C ARG A 171 0.96 -11.77 13.96
N VAL A 172 0.46 -10.57 14.27
CA VAL A 172 -0.94 -10.24 13.95
C VAL A 172 -1.12 -9.93 12.47
N ALA A 173 -2.05 -10.64 11.84
CA ALA A 173 -2.57 -10.35 10.50
C ALA A 173 -3.96 -9.69 10.55
N GLY A 174 -4.65 -9.74 11.69
CA GLY A 174 -5.98 -9.15 11.86
C GLY A 174 -6.98 -9.82 10.92
N PHE A 175 -7.66 -9.06 10.07
CA PHE A 175 -8.55 -9.62 9.03
C PHE A 175 -7.93 -9.53 7.63
N MET A 176 -6.61 -9.36 7.56
CA MET A 176 -5.84 -9.37 6.32
C MET A 176 -5.20 -10.75 6.09
N PHE A 177 -4.84 -11.03 4.84
CA PHE A 177 -4.19 -12.29 4.46
C PHE A 177 -2.83 -12.51 5.10
N GLU A 178 -2.08 -11.44 5.36
CA GLU A 178 -0.72 -11.54 5.92
C GLU A 178 -0.42 -10.36 6.85
N PRO A 179 0.47 -10.55 7.85
CA PRO A 179 0.99 -9.45 8.67
C PRO A 179 1.71 -8.37 7.86
N SER A 180 2.21 -8.70 6.67
CA SER A 180 2.91 -7.79 5.76
C SER A 180 2.01 -6.66 5.25
N PHE A 181 0.77 -6.98 4.86
CA PHE A 181 -0.26 -6.02 4.44
C PHE A 181 -0.64 -5.07 5.56
N MET A 182 -0.85 -5.62 6.76
CA MET A 182 -1.19 -4.82 7.93
C MET A 182 -0.03 -3.92 8.34
N GLY A 183 1.19 -4.45 8.30
CA GLY A 183 2.43 -3.70 8.52
C GLY A 183 2.58 -2.54 7.54
N TRP A 184 2.31 -2.74 6.25
CA TRP A 184 2.27 -1.65 5.26
C TRP A 184 1.22 -0.60 5.62
N PHE A 185 -0.03 -1.01 5.83
CA PHE A 185 -1.13 -0.08 6.03
C PHE A 185 -0.91 0.81 7.26
N LEU A 186 -0.51 0.22 8.38
CA LEU A 186 -0.27 0.94 9.62
C LEU A 186 1.01 1.80 9.56
N THR A 187 2.10 1.30 8.97
CA THR A 187 3.36 2.05 8.88
C THR A 187 3.26 3.26 7.97
N THR A 188 2.64 3.11 6.80
CA THR A 188 2.41 4.26 5.91
C THR A 188 1.50 5.28 6.60
N ASN A 189 0.41 4.83 7.24
CA ASN A 189 -0.48 5.74 7.96
C ASN A 189 0.16 6.38 9.19
N PHE A 190 1.14 5.74 9.85
CA PHE A 190 1.92 6.37 10.91
C PHE A 190 2.55 7.69 10.43
N PHE A 191 3.11 7.73 9.21
CA PHE A 191 3.64 8.95 8.61
C PHE A 191 2.55 9.88 8.06
N LEU A 192 1.37 9.36 7.74
CA LEU A 192 0.23 10.16 7.31
C LEU A 192 -0.50 10.88 8.46
N LEU A 193 -0.39 10.38 9.71
CA LEU A 193 -0.99 11.00 10.90
C LEU A 193 -0.68 12.50 11.03
N ASP A 194 0.51 12.93 10.60
CA ASP A 194 0.93 14.34 10.62
C ASP A 194 -0.02 15.25 9.81
N ASN A 195 -0.74 14.68 8.84
CA ASN A 195 -1.67 15.42 8.02
C ASN A 195 -3.11 15.47 8.57
N TYR A 196 -3.47 14.55 9.47
CA TYR A 196 -4.79 14.51 10.09
C TYR A 196 -4.94 15.53 11.22
N PHE A 197 -3.85 15.82 11.94
CA PHE A 197 -3.88 16.67 13.12
C PHE A 197 -3.28 18.05 12.82
N ARG A 198 -4.10 19.12 12.93
CA ARG A 198 -3.64 20.51 12.76
C ARG A 198 -2.70 20.96 13.90
N LYS A 199 -2.95 20.50 15.13
CA LYS A 199 -2.11 20.78 16.31
C LYS A 199 -1.48 19.49 16.81
N ARG A 200 -0.17 19.52 17.09
CA ARG A 200 0.61 18.40 17.63
C ARG A 200 0.46 18.28 19.16
N GLY A 201 -0.78 18.23 19.63
CA GLY A 201 -1.12 18.09 21.05
C GLY A 201 -1.18 16.64 21.52
N ALA A 202 -1.75 16.41 22.71
CA ALA A 202 -1.86 15.09 23.32
C ALA A 202 -2.56 14.06 22.41
N SER A 203 -3.65 14.43 21.75
CA SER A 203 -4.40 13.54 20.86
C SER A 203 -3.57 13.02 19.68
N PHE A 204 -2.69 13.85 19.11
CA PHE A 204 -1.76 13.45 18.07
C PHE A 204 -0.72 12.45 18.58
N ILE A 205 -0.16 12.70 19.77
CA ILE A 205 0.84 11.82 20.40
C ILE A 205 0.21 10.46 20.73
N ILE A 206 -0.98 10.46 21.31
CA ILE A 206 -1.74 9.24 21.60
C ILE A 206 -2.00 8.46 20.31
N ALA A 207 -2.47 9.12 19.24
CA ALA A 207 -2.69 8.47 17.95
C ALA A 207 -1.39 7.85 17.39
N LYS A 208 -0.26 8.56 17.46
CA LYS A 208 1.05 8.04 17.05
C LYS A 208 1.46 6.81 17.85
N PHE A 209 1.28 6.83 19.17
CA PHE A 209 1.62 5.73 20.05
C PHE A 209 0.76 4.49 19.80
N VAL A 210 -0.55 4.68 19.63
CA VAL A 210 -1.51 3.62 19.28
C VAL A 210 -1.14 3.00 17.93
N VAL A 211 -0.89 3.80 16.90
CA VAL A 211 -0.51 3.28 15.57
C VAL A 211 0.85 2.59 15.61
N PHE A 212 1.82 3.12 16.35
CA PHE A 212 3.11 2.46 16.55
C PHE A 212 2.97 1.10 17.23
N GLY A 213 2.17 1.01 18.30
CA GLY A 213 1.86 -0.26 18.96
C GLY A 213 1.17 -1.24 18.00
N GLY A 214 0.29 -0.74 17.13
CA GLY A 214 -0.33 -1.52 16.06
C GLY A 214 0.70 -2.08 15.07
N VAL A 215 1.66 -1.27 14.61
CA VAL A 215 2.75 -1.73 13.73
C VAL A 215 3.61 -2.78 14.44
N ALA A 216 4.01 -2.52 15.69
CA ALA A 216 4.84 -3.44 16.46
C ALA A 216 4.17 -4.81 16.67
N SER A 217 2.85 -4.83 16.84
CA SER A 217 2.03 -6.04 16.99
C SER A 217 2.04 -6.96 15.76
N THR A 218 2.35 -6.42 14.58
CA THR A 218 2.52 -7.24 13.36
C THR A 218 3.82 -8.04 13.37
N VAL A 219 4.80 -7.62 14.18
CA VAL A 219 6.18 -8.17 14.22
C VAL A 219 6.75 -8.34 12.80
N SER A 220 6.36 -7.45 11.89
CA SER A 220 6.84 -7.46 10.52
C SER A 220 8.17 -6.74 10.46
N ILE A 221 9.25 -7.50 10.21
CA ILE A 221 10.61 -6.95 10.07
C ILE A 221 10.65 -5.83 9.03
N GLY A 222 9.96 -6.00 7.90
CA GLY A 222 9.85 -4.97 6.87
C GLY A 222 9.19 -3.69 7.38
N ALA A 223 8.12 -3.81 8.17
CA ALA A 223 7.43 -2.65 8.71
C ALA A 223 8.27 -1.89 9.75
N LEU A 224 8.92 -2.62 10.66
CA LEU A 224 9.83 -2.04 11.65
C LEU A 224 11.05 -1.39 10.98
N ALA A 225 11.65 -2.04 9.99
CA ALA A 225 12.76 -1.49 9.22
C ALA A 225 12.38 -0.18 8.53
N VAL A 226 11.21 -0.12 7.88
CA VAL A 226 10.71 1.12 7.26
C VAL A 226 10.48 2.23 8.29
N LEU A 227 9.89 1.91 9.44
CA LEU A 227 9.69 2.86 10.54
C LEU A 227 11.02 3.43 11.04
N ILE A 228 11.98 2.57 11.35
CA ILE A 228 13.30 2.96 11.87
C ILE A 228 14.05 3.78 10.83
N LEU A 229 14.09 3.32 9.58
CA LEU A 229 14.79 4.00 8.49
C LEU A 229 14.27 5.42 8.27
N ILE A 230 12.95 5.57 8.08
CA ILE A 230 12.36 6.88 7.77
C ILE A 230 12.39 7.81 8.98
N SER A 231 12.14 7.29 10.19
CA SER A 231 12.21 8.09 11.42
C SER A 231 13.64 8.53 11.72
N GLY A 232 14.63 7.65 11.52
CA GLY A 232 16.05 7.95 11.66
C GLY A 232 16.53 8.98 10.64
N LEU A 233 16.10 8.87 9.38
CA LEU A 233 16.33 9.89 8.36
C LEU A 233 15.77 11.25 8.75
N ASN A 234 14.54 11.28 9.27
CA ASN A 234 13.90 12.52 9.72
C ASN A 234 14.64 13.11 10.94
N LEU A 235 15.04 12.27 11.90
CA LEU A 235 15.84 12.70 13.06
C LEU A 235 17.18 13.28 12.61
N GLY A 236 17.90 12.60 11.72
CA GLY A 236 19.17 13.09 11.15
C GLY A 236 18.99 14.44 10.44
N PHE A 237 17.93 14.60 9.64
CA PHE A 237 17.59 15.87 9.00
C PHE A 237 17.38 16.99 10.03
N ILE A 238 16.62 16.72 11.09
CA ILE A 238 16.34 17.69 12.17
C ILE A 238 17.62 18.07 12.91
N LEU A 239 18.47 17.10 13.25
CA LEU A 239 19.74 17.33 13.93
C LEU A 239 20.69 18.16 13.06
N MET A 240 20.89 17.80 11.80
CA MET A 240 21.72 18.57 10.87
C MET A 240 21.21 20.00 10.68
N LYS A 241 19.88 20.19 10.60
CA LYS A 241 19.30 21.53 10.52
C LYS A 241 19.60 22.35 11.78
N LYS A 242 19.52 21.74 12.98
CA LYS A 242 19.87 22.41 14.24
C LYS A 242 21.36 22.75 14.34
N MET A 243 22.23 21.97 13.70
CA MET A 243 23.66 22.23 13.61
C MET A 243 24.03 23.31 12.57
N GLY A 244 23.05 23.93 11.90
CA GLY A 244 23.28 25.03 10.96
C GLY A 244 23.71 24.60 9.55
N PHE A 245 23.64 23.30 9.22
CA PHE A 245 23.95 22.84 7.86
C PHE A 245 22.96 23.42 6.84
N ARG A 246 23.48 23.82 5.67
CA ARG A 246 22.65 24.28 4.55
C ARG A 246 21.76 23.15 4.03
N ALA A 247 20.52 23.45 3.69
CA ALA A 247 19.54 22.46 3.20
C ALA A 247 20.05 21.61 2.02
N ARG A 248 20.89 22.17 1.13
CA ARG A 248 21.50 21.45 0.02
C ARG A 248 22.42 20.32 0.51
N VAL A 249 23.26 20.58 1.52
CA VAL A 249 24.17 19.59 2.11
C VAL A 249 23.37 18.49 2.81
N ILE A 250 22.36 18.88 3.58
CA ILE A 250 21.46 17.95 4.26
C ILE A 250 20.79 17.01 3.25
N ASN A 251 20.30 17.54 2.12
CA ASN A 251 19.70 16.74 1.06
C ASN A 251 20.70 15.76 0.44
N ILE A 252 21.93 16.18 0.15
CA ILE A 252 22.99 15.30 -0.40
C ILE A 252 23.28 14.15 0.58
N VAL A 253 23.54 14.45 1.86
CA VAL A 253 23.79 13.44 2.89
C VAL A 253 22.61 12.47 3.02
N THR A 254 21.39 12.99 2.96
CA THR A 254 20.18 12.16 3.02
C THR A 254 20.09 11.21 1.82
N TRP A 255 20.40 11.68 0.61
CA TRP A 255 20.42 10.83 -0.59
C TRP A 255 21.53 9.79 -0.54
N ILE A 256 22.73 10.16 -0.06
CA ILE A 256 23.83 9.23 0.16
C ILE A 256 23.42 8.13 1.14
N PHE A 257 22.71 8.46 2.22
CA PHE A 257 22.22 7.46 3.17
C PHE A 257 21.14 6.54 2.56
N ILE A 258 20.21 7.11 1.79
CA ILE A 258 19.16 6.34 1.09
C ILE A 258 19.75 5.36 0.07
N ILE A 259 20.78 5.77 -0.68
CA ILE A 259 21.46 4.92 -1.69
C ILE A 259 22.48 3.99 -1.04
N GLY A 260 23.14 4.45 0.02
CA GLY A 260 24.18 3.73 0.75
C GLY A 260 23.65 2.56 1.58
N LEU A 261 22.41 2.62 2.08
CA LEU A 261 21.81 1.50 2.83
C LEU A 261 21.61 0.23 1.99
N PRO A 262 21.04 0.30 0.77
CA PRO A 262 21.00 -0.83 -0.15
C PRO A 262 22.39 -1.38 -0.50
N LEU A 263 23.37 -0.49 -0.70
CA LEU A 263 24.77 -0.89 -0.97
C LEU A 263 25.42 -1.57 0.23
N ALA A 264 25.21 -1.05 1.43
CA ALA A 264 25.71 -1.66 2.66
C ALA A 264 25.07 -3.04 2.91
N TYR A 265 23.77 -3.19 2.61
CA TYR A 265 23.08 -4.47 2.70
C TYR A 265 23.68 -5.55 1.78
N LEU A 266 24.20 -5.16 0.60
CA LEU A 266 24.91 -6.09 -0.29
C LEU A 266 26.25 -6.59 0.28
N LEU A 267 26.83 -5.85 1.23
CA LEU A 267 28.14 -6.14 1.83
C LEU A 267 28.05 -6.90 3.16
N VAL A 268 26.85 -7.11 3.70
CA VAL A 268 26.66 -7.82 4.96
C VAL A 268 26.50 -9.32 4.69
N PRO A 269 27.28 -10.20 5.36
CA PRO A 269 27.09 -11.64 5.25
C PRO A 269 25.68 -12.03 5.72
N LYS A 270 24.90 -12.62 4.81
CA LYS A 270 23.47 -12.89 5.00
C LYS A 270 23.20 -14.07 5.95
N ASP A 271 24.18 -14.97 6.05
CA ASP A 271 24.04 -16.25 6.74
C ASP A 271 23.82 -16.06 8.26
N ASP A 272 24.54 -15.13 8.89
CA ASP A 272 24.43 -14.84 10.34
C ASP A 272 23.15 -14.09 10.75
N ILE A 273 22.51 -13.38 9.81
CA ILE A 273 21.30 -12.59 10.06
C ILE A 273 20.05 -13.46 9.95
N GLY A 274 20.05 -14.40 9.00
CA GLY A 274 18.93 -15.32 8.77
C GLY A 274 18.66 -16.24 9.96
N ASP A 275 19.72 -16.74 10.58
CA ASP A 275 19.61 -17.67 11.72
C ASP A 275 19.13 -16.96 13.00
N LYS A 276 19.67 -15.77 13.29
CA LYS A 276 19.29 -14.99 14.49
C LYS A 276 17.90 -14.34 14.43
N MET A 277 17.39 -14.07 13.23
CA MET A 277 16.06 -13.48 13.03
C MET A 277 14.95 -14.52 12.75
N GLY A 278 15.30 -15.81 12.78
CA GLY A 278 14.42 -16.94 12.46
C GLY A 278 14.18 -17.09 10.95
N LYS A 279 13.92 -18.32 10.49
CA LYS A 279 13.66 -18.64 9.07
C LYS A 279 12.72 -17.62 8.43
N SER A 280 13.25 -16.81 7.53
CA SER A 280 12.50 -15.77 6.82
C SER A 280 12.24 -16.24 5.39
N SER A 281 11.21 -15.70 4.75
CA SER A 281 10.98 -15.93 3.33
C SER A 281 12.04 -15.26 2.44
N LEU A 282 13.19 -14.81 2.97
CA LEU A 282 14.19 -14.05 2.24
C LEU A 282 14.84 -14.89 1.13
N GLY A 283 15.18 -16.15 1.40
CA GLY A 283 15.69 -17.08 0.38
C GLY A 283 14.68 -17.31 -0.75
N ASP A 284 13.42 -17.59 -0.40
CA ASP A 284 12.31 -17.71 -1.36
C ASP A 284 12.09 -16.41 -2.16
N ARG A 285 12.32 -15.23 -1.56
CA ARG A 285 12.19 -13.94 -2.24
C ARG A 285 13.37 -13.66 -3.18
N GLU A 286 14.59 -14.01 -2.77
CA GLU A 286 15.79 -13.83 -3.59
C GLU A 286 15.77 -14.76 -4.81
N GLY A 287 15.38 -16.02 -4.63
CA GLY A 287 15.19 -16.95 -5.75
C GLY A 287 14.17 -16.45 -6.76
N ARG A 288 12.99 -16.00 -6.28
CA ARG A 288 11.96 -15.39 -7.15
C ARG A 288 12.46 -14.14 -7.87
N MET A 289 13.19 -13.27 -7.17
CA MET A 289 13.75 -12.05 -7.78
C MET A 289 14.76 -12.39 -8.88
N GLN A 290 15.64 -13.37 -8.68
CA GLN A 290 16.59 -13.83 -9.70
C GLN A 290 15.86 -14.39 -10.94
N SER A 291 14.78 -15.13 -10.73
CA SER A 291 13.95 -15.64 -11.80
C SER A 291 13.25 -14.53 -12.58
N THR A 292 12.67 -13.55 -11.90
CA THR A 292 12.06 -12.38 -12.54
C THR A 292 13.11 -11.55 -13.31
N LEU A 293 14.33 -11.42 -12.76
CA LEU A 293 15.46 -10.80 -13.45
C LEU A 293 15.84 -11.55 -14.72
N LEU A 294 15.85 -12.88 -14.69
CA LEU A 294 16.13 -13.70 -15.85
C LEU A 294 15.06 -13.49 -16.94
N ILE A 295 13.77 -13.49 -16.58
CA ILE A 295 12.66 -13.18 -17.50
C ILE A 295 12.92 -11.84 -18.18
N LEU A 296 13.23 -10.79 -17.41
CA LEU A 296 13.52 -9.46 -17.94
C LEU A 296 14.76 -9.44 -18.83
N ALA A 297 15.83 -10.14 -18.45
CA ALA A 297 17.07 -10.20 -19.22
C ALA A 297 16.89 -10.93 -20.58
N THR A 298 15.97 -11.89 -20.64
CA THR A 298 15.65 -12.63 -21.87
C THR A 298 14.50 -12.01 -22.68
N SER A 299 13.85 -10.97 -22.16
CA SER A 299 12.69 -10.33 -22.81
C SER A 299 13.12 -9.38 -23.93
N GLY A 300 12.31 -9.32 -24.99
CA GLY A 300 12.46 -8.29 -26.02
C GLY A 300 12.05 -6.91 -25.51
N ILE A 301 12.51 -5.85 -26.18
CA ILE A 301 12.18 -4.44 -25.84
C ILE A 301 10.67 -4.23 -25.75
N LYS A 302 9.90 -4.82 -26.68
CA LYS A 302 8.44 -4.75 -26.70
C LYS A 302 7.84 -5.23 -25.37
N ASP A 303 8.29 -6.37 -24.88
CA ASP A 303 7.74 -7.00 -23.68
C ASP A 303 8.19 -6.29 -22.40
N ILE A 304 9.37 -5.67 -22.40
CA ILE A 304 9.78 -4.79 -21.29
C ILE A 304 8.90 -3.53 -21.23
N VAL A 305 8.53 -2.96 -22.38
CA VAL A 305 7.73 -1.73 -22.44
C VAL A 305 6.26 -1.99 -22.12
N LEU A 306 5.68 -3.07 -22.66
CA LEU A 306 4.25 -3.37 -22.60
C LEU A 306 3.87 -4.52 -21.65
N GLY A 307 4.85 -5.26 -21.13
CA GLY A 307 4.64 -6.38 -20.23
C GLY A 307 4.22 -7.67 -20.94
N HIS A 308 4.38 -8.79 -20.22
CA HIS A 308 3.97 -10.12 -20.68
C HIS A 308 2.51 -10.48 -20.37
N SER A 309 1.89 -9.80 -19.39
CA SER A 309 0.54 -9.91 -18.81
C SER A 309 0.53 -10.24 -17.30
N PRO A 310 -0.51 -9.79 -16.55
CA PRO A 310 -0.71 -10.16 -15.16
C PRO A 310 -0.71 -11.69 -14.93
N GLY A 311 0.01 -12.15 -13.91
CA GLY A 311 0.07 -13.58 -13.53
C GLY A 311 0.97 -14.44 -14.41
N TYR A 312 1.73 -13.84 -15.33
CA TYR A 312 2.69 -14.54 -16.18
C TYR A 312 3.80 -15.22 -15.36
N ILE A 313 4.34 -14.57 -14.33
CA ILE A 313 5.43 -15.12 -13.51
C ILE A 313 4.95 -16.38 -12.78
N GLU A 314 3.73 -16.36 -12.25
CA GLU A 314 3.13 -17.49 -11.52
C GLU A 314 2.99 -18.73 -12.43
N LYS A 315 2.62 -18.52 -13.69
CA LYS A 315 2.42 -19.58 -14.69
C LYS A 315 3.71 -20.12 -15.30
N MET A 316 4.78 -19.32 -15.37
CA MET A 316 6.08 -19.75 -15.91
C MET A 316 6.91 -20.59 -14.92
N GLY A 317 6.25 -21.26 -13.97
CA GLY A 317 6.86 -22.29 -13.13
C GLY A 317 7.31 -21.83 -11.75
N PHE A 318 6.89 -20.65 -11.28
CA PHE A 318 7.32 -20.15 -9.97
C PHE A 318 6.35 -20.39 -8.82
N GLU A 319 5.13 -20.88 -9.08
CA GLU A 319 4.01 -21.25 -8.16
C GLU A 319 3.57 -20.20 -7.11
N LYS A 320 4.50 -19.38 -6.62
CA LYS A 320 4.38 -18.43 -5.51
C LYS A 320 4.39 -16.95 -5.93
N GLY A 321 4.51 -16.67 -7.23
CA GLY A 321 4.49 -15.31 -7.82
C GLY A 321 5.55 -14.34 -7.28
N GLU A 322 5.74 -13.18 -7.91
CA GLU A 322 6.72 -12.19 -7.44
C GLU A 322 6.17 -11.33 -6.30
N SER A 323 6.96 -11.17 -5.23
CA SER A 323 6.63 -10.36 -4.05
C SER A 323 7.18 -8.93 -4.12
N ASN A 324 8.19 -8.71 -4.98
CA ASN A 324 8.70 -7.40 -5.33
C ASN A 324 7.85 -6.79 -6.45
N GLN A 325 7.05 -5.80 -6.08
CA GLN A 325 6.09 -5.22 -7.00
C GLN A 325 6.72 -4.35 -8.09
N TYR A 326 7.96 -3.86 -7.91
CA TYR A 326 8.72 -3.22 -9.00
C TYR A 326 8.99 -4.22 -10.13
N MET A 327 9.50 -5.39 -9.74
CA MET A 327 9.87 -6.45 -10.67
C MET A 327 8.64 -7.08 -11.31
N LYS A 328 7.60 -7.33 -10.49
CA LYS A 328 6.30 -7.83 -10.97
C LYS A 328 5.69 -6.86 -11.99
N LEU A 329 5.58 -5.57 -11.67
CA LEU A 329 5.04 -4.59 -12.61
C LEU A 329 5.88 -4.51 -13.90
N THR A 330 7.21 -4.53 -13.81
CA THR A 330 8.05 -4.41 -15.01
C THR A 330 7.92 -5.63 -15.92
N ALA A 331 7.92 -6.84 -15.35
CA ALA A 331 7.86 -8.07 -16.12
C ALA A 331 6.44 -8.41 -16.60
N GLU A 332 5.41 -8.24 -15.76
CA GLU A 332 4.03 -8.60 -16.09
C GLU A 332 3.29 -7.44 -16.78
N GLU A 333 3.43 -6.23 -16.26
CA GLU A 333 2.59 -5.09 -16.65
C GLU A 333 3.30 -4.08 -17.58
N GLY A 334 4.62 -4.19 -17.71
CA GLY A 334 5.45 -3.33 -18.53
C GLY A 334 5.83 -1.99 -17.89
N ALA A 335 6.90 -1.40 -18.42
CA ALA A 335 7.45 -0.15 -17.94
C ALA A 335 6.46 1.04 -18.04
N VAL A 336 5.59 1.07 -19.07
CA VAL A 336 4.61 2.16 -19.22
C VAL A 336 3.66 2.19 -18.02
N LEU A 337 3.15 1.04 -17.60
CA LEU A 337 2.22 0.96 -16.47
C LEU A 337 2.93 1.22 -15.14
N LEU A 338 4.17 0.74 -14.99
CA LEU A 338 5.05 1.07 -13.86
C LEU A 338 5.18 2.60 -13.69
N PHE A 339 5.51 3.32 -14.75
CA PHE A 339 5.67 4.78 -14.70
C PHE A 339 4.34 5.50 -14.42
N LEU A 340 3.22 5.02 -14.95
CA LEU A 340 1.89 5.57 -14.65
C LEU A 340 1.54 5.41 -13.16
N VAL A 341 1.77 4.22 -12.59
CA VAL A 341 1.54 3.97 -11.17
C VAL A 341 2.44 4.83 -10.30
N PHE A 342 3.72 4.96 -10.64
CA PHE A 342 4.65 5.80 -9.87
C PHE A 342 4.33 7.28 -9.99
N GLY A 343 3.98 7.73 -11.19
CA GLY A 343 3.47 9.08 -11.42
C GLY A 343 2.25 9.35 -10.54
N PHE A 344 1.33 8.38 -10.44
CA PHE A 344 0.15 8.50 -9.58
C PHE A 344 0.49 8.53 -8.08
N ILE A 345 1.37 7.64 -7.59
CA ILE A 345 1.83 7.62 -6.20
C ILE A 345 2.46 8.97 -5.85
N VAL A 346 3.41 9.44 -6.67
CA VAL A 346 4.10 10.71 -6.47
C VAL A 346 3.11 11.87 -6.52
N TYR A 347 2.20 11.89 -7.50
CA TYR A 347 1.16 12.93 -7.59
C TYR A 347 0.32 13.04 -6.32
N CYS A 348 -0.05 11.90 -5.72
CA CYS A 348 -0.88 11.84 -4.51
C CYS A 348 -0.13 12.13 -3.21
N SER A 349 1.17 11.85 -3.15
CA SER A 349 1.93 11.83 -1.88
C SER A 349 3.12 12.78 -1.80
N ARG A 350 3.47 13.50 -2.87
CA ARG A 350 4.66 14.37 -2.94
C ARG A 350 4.81 15.38 -1.79
N THR A 351 3.71 15.82 -1.17
CA THR A 351 3.75 16.79 -0.07
C THR A 351 4.04 16.16 1.29
N ASN A 352 3.85 14.85 1.43
CA ASN A 352 4.28 14.09 2.61
C ASN A 352 5.39 13.13 2.22
N ARG A 353 6.64 13.62 2.27
CA ARG A 353 7.85 12.88 1.91
C ARG A 353 7.94 11.52 2.61
N ASN A 354 7.63 11.47 3.90
CA ASN A 354 7.76 10.25 4.70
C ASN A 354 6.71 9.20 4.26
N TYR A 355 5.48 9.65 4.01
CA TYR A 355 4.43 8.79 3.44
C TYR A 355 4.80 8.28 2.04
N LEU A 356 5.32 9.14 1.16
CA LEU A 356 5.82 8.74 -0.17
C LEU A 356 6.93 7.68 -0.07
N LEU A 357 7.98 7.97 0.70
CA LEU A 357 9.12 7.05 0.87
C LEU A 357 8.68 5.71 1.45
N SER A 358 7.78 5.72 2.46
CA SER A 358 7.26 4.48 3.04
C SER A 358 6.54 3.62 2.01
N ASN A 359 5.64 4.19 1.21
CA ASN A 359 4.96 3.45 0.15
C ASN A 359 5.95 2.88 -0.87
N LEU A 360 6.90 3.68 -1.35
CA LEU A 360 7.91 3.20 -2.31
C LEU A 360 8.74 2.05 -1.72
N ILE A 361 9.22 2.15 -0.48
CA ILE A 361 10.01 1.06 0.11
C ILE A 361 9.16 -0.22 0.22
N PHE A 362 7.89 -0.12 0.66
CA PHE A 362 7.01 -1.28 0.80
C PHE A 362 6.72 -2.02 -0.51
N LEU A 363 6.72 -1.33 -1.65
CA LEU A 363 6.54 -1.97 -2.97
C LEU A 363 7.62 -3.03 -3.27
N ASN A 364 8.76 -3.02 -2.58
CA ASN A 364 9.77 -4.09 -2.72
C ASN A 364 9.37 -5.39 -2.01
N SER A 365 8.35 -5.36 -1.14
CA SER A 365 8.13 -6.40 -0.13
C SER A 365 6.68 -6.86 0.02
N VAL A 366 5.72 -6.10 -0.52
CA VAL A 366 4.29 -6.38 -0.40
C VAL A 366 3.59 -6.01 -1.71
N VAL A 367 2.76 -6.93 -2.22
CA VAL A 367 1.98 -6.76 -3.45
C VAL A 367 0.66 -6.04 -3.13
N ILE A 368 0.71 -4.72 -3.03
CA ILE A 368 -0.41 -3.85 -2.58
C ILE A 368 -1.02 -2.98 -3.68
N ILE A 369 -0.28 -2.75 -4.77
CA ILE A 369 -0.80 -2.06 -5.94
C ILE A 369 -1.97 -2.91 -6.47
N TRP A 370 -3.05 -2.26 -6.89
CA TRP A 370 -4.32 -2.89 -7.30
C TRP A 370 -5.25 -3.33 -6.18
N THR A 371 -5.05 -2.83 -4.96
CA THR A 371 -6.03 -2.96 -3.89
C THR A 371 -6.84 -1.67 -3.71
N PRO A 372 -8.16 -1.74 -3.44
CA PRO A 372 -8.95 -0.55 -3.13
C PRO A 372 -8.39 0.22 -1.93
N LEU A 373 -7.86 -0.50 -0.94
CA LEU A 373 -7.26 0.10 0.26
C LEU A 373 -6.07 1.00 -0.10
N PHE A 374 -5.16 0.53 -0.96
CA PHE A 374 -4.02 1.31 -1.45
C PHE A 374 -4.47 2.58 -2.18
N VAL A 375 -5.42 2.43 -3.10
CA VAL A 375 -5.97 3.54 -3.90
C VAL A 375 -6.62 4.60 -3.01
N VAL A 376 -7.50 4.19 -2.11
CA VAL A 376 -8.21 5.11 -1.21
C VAL A 376 -7.23 5.82 -0.28
N ASN A 377 -6.21 5.12 0.23
CA ASN A 377 -5.19 5.71 1.11
C ASN A 377 -4.39 6.82 0.40
N LEU A 378 -3.97 6.60 -0.85
CA LEU A 378 -3.32 7.62 -1.68
C LEU A 378 -4.24 8.83 -1.96
N VAL A 379 -5.49 8.57 -2.36
CA VAL A 379 -6.46 9.62 -2.67
C VAL A 379 -6.75 10.49 -1.43
N VAL A 380 -6.88 9.89 -0.25
CA VAL A 380 -7.06 10.62 1.02
C VAL A 380 -5.84 11.48 1.35
N CYS A 381 -4.62 10.96 1.15
CA CYS A 381 -3.40 11.77 1.28
C CYS A 381 -3.45 13.01 0.38
N LYS A 382 -3.82 12.83 -0.89
CA LYS A 382 -3.91 13.95 -1.85
C LYS A 382 -4.98 14.96 -1.46
N TRP A 383 -6.14 14.49 -1.03
CA TRP A 383 -7.22 15.34 -0.57
C TRP A 383 -6.81 16.22 0.61
N MET A 384 -6.09 15.66 1.59
CA MET A 384 -5.59 16.44 2.74
C MET A 384 -4.58 17.53 2.31
N GLU A 385 -3.75 17.28 1.29
CA GLU A 385 -2.89 18.30 0.68
C GLU A 385 -3.72 19.43 0.06
N ILE A 386 -4.71 19.11 -0.77
CA ILE A 386 -5.56 20.10 -1.45
C ILE A 386 -6.25 20.99 -0.42
N ARG A 387 -6.85 20.39 0.61
CA ARG A 387 -7.53 21.12 1.68
C ARG A 387 -6.57 22.05 2.43
N ARG A 388 -5.37 21.58 2.77
CA ARG A 388 -4.39 22.40 3.51
C ARG A 388 -4.05 23.66 2.72
N ARG A 389 -3.81 23.53 1.42
CA ARG A 389 -3.52 24.68 0.54
C ARG A 389 -4.68 25.66 0.47
N GLN A 390 -5.91 25.17 0.35
CA GLN A 390 -7.11 26.02 0.35
C GLN A 390 -7.25 26.81 1.67
N LEU A 391 -6.99 26.17 2.81
CA LEU A 391 -7.02 26.85 4.10
C LEU A 391 -5.91 27.89 4.25
N GLU A 392 -4.71 27.61 3.76
CA GLU A 392 -3.59 28.56 3.77
C GLU A 392 -3.87 29.78 2.89
N GLN A 393 -4.56 29.61 1.74
CA GLN A 393 -4.96 30.70 0.86
C GLN A 393 -6.03 31.59 1.49
N ASN A 394 -7.06 31.01 2.11
CA ASN A 394 -8.15 31.78 2.73
C ASN A 394 -7.68 32.65 3.90
N ILE A 395 -6.66 32.20 4.67
CA ILE A 395 -6.08 33.00 5.77
C ILE A 395 -5.36 34.24 5.22
N ILE A 396 -4.66 34.11 4.10
CA ILE A 396 -3.95 35.23 3.47
C ILE A 396 -4.92 36.28 2.92
N GLU A 397 -6.08 35.86 2.42
CA GLU A 397 -7.11 36.78 1.91
C GLU A 397 -7.84 37.53 3.05
N GLU A 398 -8.01 36.91 4.22
CA GLU A 398 -8.59 37.57 5.41
C GLU A 398 -7.65 38.59 6.07
N ASP A 399 -6.33 38.45 5.93
CA ASP A 399 -5.32 39.38 6.48
C ASP A 399 -5.07 40.61 5.57
N ILE A 400 -5.65 40.66 4.36
CA ILE A 400 -5.47 41.73 3.35
C ILE A 400 -6.70 42.67 3.29
N VAL A 401 -7.80 42.34 3.96
CA VAL A 401 -9.02 43.16 4.09
C VAL A 401 -9.06 43.81 5.47
#